data_AF-A0A7D6ZLS2-F1
#
_entry.id   AF-A0A7D6ZLS2-F1
#
_cell.length_a   1.000
_cell.length_b   1.000
_cell.length_c   1.000
_cell.angle_alpha   90.00
_cell.angle_beta   90.00
_cell.angle_gamma   90.00
#
_symmetry.space_group_name_H-M   'P 1'
#
loop_
_entity.id
_entity.type
_entity.pdbx_description
1 polymer ?
#
loop_
_entity_poly.entity_id
_entity_poly.type
_entity_poly.pdbx_seq_one_letter_code
_entity_poly.pdbx_strand_id
1 'polypeptide(L)' 'MVHSALCGTDRTLHRLRDSGLEAAVVARALIPFGPVLRRRAGWLTARGLIDPGQRDEELVVIRADRPRN' A
#
# COMPACT_ATOMS: atom_id res chain seq x y z
N MET A 1 -4.30 4.64 -8.72
CA MET A 1 -4.77 4.53 -7.32
C MET A 1 -3.57 4.63 -6.38
N VAL A 2 -3.67 5.35 -5.25
CA VAL A 2 -2.63 5.39 -4.21
C VAL A 2 -2.99 4.39 -3.11
N HIS A 3 -2.01 3.62 -2.63
CA HIS A 3 -2.21 2.56 -1.66
C HIS A 3 -1.07 2.57 -0.63
N SER A 4 -1.37 2.31 0.64
CA SER A 4 -0.34 2.01 1.64
C SER A 4 0.13 0.57 1.46
N ALA A 5 1.43 0.33 1.56
CA ALA A 5 1.97 -1.03 1.47
C ALA A 5 1.41 -1.95 2.57
N LEU A 6 0.99 -1.38 3.72
CA LEU A 6 0.32 -2.10 4.81
C LEU A 6 -1.01 -2.76 4.39
N CYS A 7 -1.61 -2.32 3.28
CA CYS A 7 -2.87 -2.85 2.78
C CYS A 7 -2.71 -4.07 1.85
N GLY A 8 -1.47 -4.52 1.59
CA GLY A 8 -1.19 -5.72 0.78
C GLY A 8 -1.18 -5.46 -0.71
N THR A 9 -0.14 -4.77 -1.19
CA THR A 9 0.04 -4.37 -2.60
C THR A 9 -0.11 -5.54 -3.59
N ASP A 10 0.52 -6.68 -3.32
CA ASP A 10 0.48 -7.83 -4.24
C ASP A 10 -0.91 -8.43 -4.39
N ARG A 11 -1.67 -8.47 -3.29
CA ARG A 11 -3.06 -8.94 -3.32
C ARG A 11 -3.95 -8.01 -4.16
N THR A 12 -3.72 -6.70 -4.06
CA THR A 12 -4.43 -5.71 -4.87
C THR A 12 -4.08 -5.86 -6.35
N LEU A 13 -2.79 -6.01 -6.69
CA LEU A 13 -2.35 -6.26 -8.07
C LEU A 13 -2.96 -7.54 -8.64
N HIS A 14 -2.94 -8.63 -7.88
CA HIS A 14 -3.50 -9.91 -8.33
C HIS A 14 -4.99 -9.78 -8.65
N ARG A 15 -5.78 -9.17 -7.75
CA ARG A 15 -7.21 -8.94 -7.98
C ARG A 15 -7.50 -8.06 -9.19
N LEU A 16 -6.71 -7.03 -9.43
CA LEU A 16 -6.86 -6.18 -10.62
C LEU A 16 -6.56 -6.97 -11.90
N ARG A 17 -5.52 -7.81 -11.88
CA ARG A 17 -5.18 -8.67 -13.02
C ARG A 17 -6.24 -9.72 -13.29
N ASP A 18 -6.75 -10.37 -12.25
CA ASP A 18 -7.85 -11.34 -12.37
C ASP A 18 -9.14 -10.70 -12.94
N SER A 19 -9.32 -9.40 -12.73
CA SER A 19 -10.45 -8.65 -13.33
C SER A 19 -10.24 -8.27 -14.81
N GLY A 20 -9.12 -8.68 -15.41
CA GLY A 20 -8.78 -8.41 -16.80
C GLY A 20 -8.08 -7.07 -17.03
N LEU A 21 -7.53 -6.44 -15.98
CA LEU A 21 -6.75 -5.21 -16.08
C LEU A 21 -5.25 -5.51 -16.11
N GLU A 22 -4.51 -4.74 -16.91
CA GLU A 22 -3.05 -4.70 -16.78
C GLU A 22 -2.67 -3.80 -15.62
N ALA A 23 -2.28 -4.39 -14.49
CA ALA A 23 -1.95 -3.64 -13.27
C ALA A 23 -0.49 -3.76 -12.88
N ALA A 24 0.12 -2.62 -12.55
CA ALA A 24 1.51 -2.52 -12.09
C ALA A 24 1.70 -1.36 -11.10
N VAL A 25 2.69 -1.50 -10.21
CA VAL A 25 3.17 -0.37 -9.39
C VAL A 25 4.02 0.53 -10.28
N VAL A 26 3.65 1.80 -10.37
CA VAL A 26 4.35 2.81 -11.19
C VAL A 26 5.16 3.79 -10.36
N ALA A 27 4.94 3.87 -9.05
CA ALA A 27 5.75 4.67 -8.14
C ALA A 27 5.71 4.11 -6.71
N ARG A 28 6.78 4.36 -5.97
CA ARG A 28 6.89 4.10 -4.53
C ARG A 28 7.45 5.34 -3.84
N ALA A 29 6.99 5.60 -2.61
CA ALA A 29 7.53 6.67 -1.78
C ALA A 29 7.49 6.24 -0.31
N LEU A 30 8.61 6.43 0.40
CA LEU A 30 8.63 6.35 1.85
C LEU A 30 8.29 7.73 2.40
N ILE A 31 7.20 7.83 3.17
CA ILE A 31 6.74 9.10 3.73
C ILE A 31 6.48 8.97 5.23
N PRO A 32 6.52 10.08 5.98
CA PRO A 32 6.12 10.06 7.36
C PRO A 32 4.67 9.63 7.52
N PHE A 33 4.38 8.88 8.58
CA PHE A 33 3.02 8.49 8.95
C PHE A 33 2.07 9.68 8.96
N GLY A 34 0.90 9.49 8.36
CA GLY A 34 -0.20 10.43 8.48
C GLY A 34 -0.81 10.47 9.90
N PRO A 35 -1.74 11.40 10.19
CA PRO A 35 -2.32 11.58 11.51
C PRO A 35 -2.98 10.32 12.10
N VAL A 36 -3.50 9.43 11.26
CA VAL A 36 -4.14 8.18 11.69
C VAL A 36 -3.09 7.16 12.14
N LEU A 37 -2.06 6.90 11.32
CA LEU A 37 -1.00 5.96 11.65
C LEU A 37 -0.20 6.42 12.87
N ARG A 38 0.10 7.72 12.99
CA ARG A 38 0.77 8.27 14.18
C ARG A 38 0.01 7.98 15.47
N ARG A 39 -1.32 8.18 15.48
CA ARG A 39 -2.16 7.89 16.66
C ARG A 39 -2.27 6.40 16.97
N ARG A 40 -2.14 5.54 15.96
CA ARG A 40 -2.28 4.08 16.09
C ARG A 40 -0.96 3.34 16.15
N ALA A 41 0.18 4.03 16.09
CA ALA A 41 1.51 3.40 15.99
C ALA A 41 1.74 2.36 17.10
N GLY A 42 1.46 2.69 18.36
CA GLY A 42 1.59 1.74 19.47
C GLY A 42 0.71 0.49 19.32
N TRP A 43 -0.54 0.64 18.84
CA TRP A 43 -1.42 -0.49 18.57
C TRP A 43 -0.96 -1.33 17.39
N LEU A 44 -0.48 -0.69 16.32
CA LEU A 44 0.07 -1.35 15.14
C LEU A 44 1.34 -2.15 15.49
N THR A 45 2.25 -1.57 16.27
CA THR A 45 3.43 -2.26 16.80
C THR A 45 3.03 -3.44 17.66
N ALA A 46 2.08 -3.27 18.58
CA ALA A 46 1.60 -4.37 19.44
C ALA A 46 0.95 -5.53 18.65
N ARG A 47 0.42 -5.24 17.46
CA ARG A 47 -0.13 -6.24 16.53
C ARG A 47 0.91 -6.83 15.56
N GLY A 48 2.17 -6.38 15.63
CA GLY A 48 3.23 -6.78 14.71
C GLY A 48 3.01 -6.30 13.27
N LEU A 49 2.21 -5.25 13.08
CA LEU A 49 1.89 -4.69 11.76
C LEU A 49 2.91 -3.65 11.28
N ILE A 50 3.70 -3.10 12.20
CA ILE A 50 4.83 -2.19 11.94
C ILE A 50 5.94 -2.50 12.95
N ASP A 51 7.17 -2.14 12.61
CA ASP A 51 8.29 -2.29 13.53
C ASP A 51 8.18 -1.33 14.74
N PRO A 52 8.72 -1.70 15.91
CA PRO A 52 8.83 -0.78 17.04
C PRO A 52 9.59 0.49 16.66
N GLY A 53 8.94 1.63 16.85
CA GLY A 53 9.54 2.93 16.54
C GLY A 53 9.49 3.33 15.06
N GLN A 54 8.90 2.51 14.17
CA GLN A 54 8.64 2.92 12.79
C GLN A 54 7.77 4.18 12.76
N ARG A 55 8.16 5.14 11.91
CA ARG A 55 7.46 6.44 11.75
C ARG A 55 7.11 6.78 10.32
N ASP A 56 7.48 5.92 9.39
CA ASP A 56 7.31 6.11 7.96
C ASP A 56 6.57 4.93 7.37
N GLU A 57 5.72 5.19 6.38
CA GLU A 57 5.02 4.18 5.58
C GLU A 57 5.48 4.24 4.13
N GLU A 58 5.50 3.07 3.47
CA GLU A 58 5.63 3.03 2.03
C GLU A 58 4.25 3.23 1.39
N LEU A 59 4.13 4.28 0.57
CA LEU A 59 3.03 4.45 -0.37
C LEU A 59 3.42 3.93 -1.73
N VAL A 60 2.49 3.23 -2.38
CA VAL A 60 2.61 2.74 -3.74
C VAL A 60 1.51 3.33 -4.62
N VAL A 61 1.87 3.68 -5.85
CA VAL A 61 0.91 4.08 -6.88
C VAL A 61 0.72 2.91 -7.82
N ILE A 62 -0.49 2.40 -7.92
CA ILE A 62 -0.87 1.34 -8.86
C ILE A 62 -1.57 1.99 -10.06
N ARG A 63 -1.03 1.73 -11.25
CA ARG A 63 -1.72 1.96 -12.53
C ARG A 63 -2.42 0.66 -12.90
N ALA A 64 -3.66 0.77 -13.37
CA ALA A 64 -4.45 -0.36 -13.85
C ALA A 64 -5.12 0.09 -15.15
N ASP A 65 -4.66 -0.47 -16.27
CA ASP A 65 -5.13 -0.13 -17.60
C ASP A 65 -6.06 -1.24 -18.11
N ARG A 66 -7.14 -0.85 -18.81
CA ARG A 66 -7.98 -1.82 -19.49
C ARG A 66 -7.34 -2.13 -20.84
N PRO A 67 -7.03 -3.40 -21.16
CA PRO A 67 -6.53 -3.78 -22.47
C PRO A 67 -7.57 -3.36 -23.52
N ARG A 68 -7.15 -2.56 -24.51
CA ARG A 68 -7.99 -2.27 -25.67
C ARG A 68 -7.82 -3.46 -26.62
N ASN A 69 -8.84 -4.31 -26.68
CA ASN A 69 -8.96 -5.28 -27.76
C ASN A 69 -9.42 -4.56 -29.04
#